data_AF-A0A928MGD9-F1
#
_entry.id   AF-A0A928MGD9-F1
#
_cell.length_a   1.000
_cell.length_b   1.000
_cell.length_c   1.000
_cell.angle_alpha   90.00
_cell.angle_beta   90.00
_cell.angle_gamma   90.00
#
_symmetry.space_group_name_H-M   'P 1'
#
loop_
_entity.id
_entity.type
_entity.pdbx_description
1 polymer ?
#
loop_
_entity_poly.entity_id
_entity_poly.type
_entity_poly.pdbx_seq_one_letter_code
_entity_poly.pdbx_strand_id
1 'polypeptide(L)'
;MRFHHTNRPGFLLGFIDFFTAGLFFLLYMPLGGLQDELDAILGRRTQRYWVAYLWGVPTLFLYTLVWMARIAEELKVKAVELGLEGPYTSWRHMFGWNVFGLLLCGPMVATHRFFDTLNRVERELNRRGASL
;
A
#
# COMPACT_ATOMS: atom_id res chain seq x y z
N MET A 1 -0.67 -21.06 5.47
CA MET A 1 -1.31 -19.77 5.10
C MET A 1 -0.37 -19.07 4.13
N ARG A 2 -0.85 -18.56 2.99
CA ARG A 2 0.04 -18.03 1.93
C ARG A 2 0.54 -16.62 2.26
N PHE A 3 -0.29 -15.81 2.90
CA PHE A 3 0.06 -14.47 3.37
C PHE A 3 0.23 -14.50 4.90
N HIS A 4 1.45 -14.23 5.38
CA HIS A 4 1.81 -14.28 6.80
C HIS A 4 1.44 -13.01 7.56
N HIS A 5 1.31 -11.86 6.87
CA HIS A 5 1.23 -10.54 7.49
C HIS A 5 -0.16 -9.90 7.34
N THR A 6 -1.20 -10.58 7.81
CA THR A 6 -2.60 -10.16 7.64
C THR A 6 -3.08 -9.05 8.59
N ASN A 7 -2.20 -8.53 9.46
CA ASN A 7 -2.54 -7.49 10.44
C ASN A 7 -1.38 -6.49 10.61
N ARG A 8 -1.01 -5.81 9.52
CA ARG A 8 0.02 -4.77 9.56
C ARG A 8 -0.51 -3.46 10.18
N PRO A 9 0.19 -2.86 11.16
CA PRO A 9 -0.22 -1.59 11.78
C PRO A 9 0.06 -0.41 10.84
N GLY A 10 -0.81 -0.21 9.83
CA GLY A 10 -0.56 0.74 8.75
C GLY A 10 -0.35 2.20 9.18
N PHE A 11 -0.94 2.64 10.30
CA PHE A 11 -0.72 3.99 10.81
C PHE A 11 0.71 4.17 11.31
N LEU A 12 1.22 3.22 12.10
CA LEU A 12 2.59 3.24 12.63
C LEU A 12 3.62 3.12 11.49
N LEU A 13 3.35 2.27 10.51
CA LEU A 13 4.20 2.15 9.32
C LEU A 13 4.26 3.47 8.55
N GLY A 14 3.11 4.13 8.33
CA GLY A 14 3.07 5.44 7.70
C GLY A 14 3.76 6.54 8.51
N PHE A 15 3.70 6.46 9.84
CA PHE A 15 4.38 7.40 10.73
C PHE A 15 5.91 7.28 10.59
N ILE A 16 6.44 6.06 10.72
CA ILE A 16 7.88 5.81 10.59
C ILE A 16 8.37 6.19 9.20
N ASP A 17 7.61 5.83 8.16
CA ASP A 17 7.99 6.13 6.78
C ASP A 17 8.02 7.63 6.48
N PHE A 18 7.04 8.39 6.99
CA PHE A 18 6.99 9.84 6.83
C PHE A 18 8.22 10.52 7.45
N PHE A 19 8.60 10.14 8.67
CA PHE A 19 9.77 10.71 9.35
C PHE A 19 11.11 10.22 8.78
N THR A 20 11.11 9.08 8.11
CA THR A 20 12.29 8.56 7.39
C THR A 20 12.30 8.95 5.91
N ALA A 21 11.37 9.80 5.49
CA ALA A 21 11.21 10.26 4.10
C ALA A 21 11.17 9.12 3.08
N GLY A 22 10.54 7.98 3.39
CA GLY A 22 10.47 6.82 2.50
C GLY A 22 11.60 5.79 2.64
N LEU A 23 12.66 6.12 3.41
CA LEU A 23 13.81 5.23 3.59
C LEU A 23 13.42 3.93 4.32
N PHE A 24 12.45 4.00 5.23
CA PHE A 24 11.93 2.81 5.89
C PHE A 24 11.31 1.83 4.89
N PHE A 25 10.46 2.28 3.96
CA PHE A 25 9.89 1.38 2.95
C PHE A 25 10.91 0.81 1.96
N LEU A 26 12.06 1.45 1.75
CA LEU A 26 13.15 0.87 0.95
C LEU A 26 13.63 -0.47 1.53
N LEU A 27 13.63 -0.61 2.86
CA LEU A 27 14.04 -1.83 3.55
C LEU A 27 12.85 -2.75 3.83
N TYR A 28 11.71 -2.17 4.23
CA TYR A 28 10.52 -2.93 4.62
C TYR A 28 9.87 -3.68 3.45
N MET A 29 9.82 -3.08 2.25
CA MET A 29 9.25 -3.70 1.05
C MET A 29 9.98 -4.99 0.61
N PRO A 30 11.31 -5.01 0.47
CA PRO A 30 12.05 -6.22 0.11
C PRO A 30 12.24 -7.20 1.28
N LEU A 31 12.53 -6.73 2.49
CA LEU A 31 12.82 -7.63 3.63
C LEU A 31 11.55 -8.21 4.26
N GLY A 32 10.46 -7.45 4.25
CA GLY A 32 9.17 -7.88 4.78
C GLY A 32 8.32 -8.69 3.79
N GLY A 33 8.82 -8.94 2.57
CA GLY A 33 8.09 -9.66 1.52
C GLY A 33 6.86 -8.94 0.97
N LEU A 34 6.55 -7.72 1.46
CA LEU A 34 5.36 -6.95 1.10
C LEU A 34 5.23 -6.74 -0.42
N GLN A 35 6.36 -6.51 -1.10
CA GLN A 35 6.33 -6.32 -2.54
C GLN A 35 5.92 -7.59 -3.30
N ASP A 36 6.38 -8.76 -2.86
CA ASP A 36 6.01 -10.02 -3.49
C ASP A 36 4.57 -10.42 -3.14
N GLU A 37 4.09 -10.06 -1.93
CA GLU A 37 2.68 -10.20 -1.56
C GLU A 37 1.77 -9.31 -2.42
N LEU A 38 2.16 -8.05 -2.66
CA LEU A 38 1.44 -7.15 -3.59
C LEU A 38 1.46 -7.68 -5.02
N ASP A 39 2.61 -8.15 -5.52
CA ASP A 39 2.73 -8.74 -6.86
C ASP A 39 1.80 -9.96 -7.01
N ALA A 40 1.71 -10.80 -5.96
CA ALA A 40 0.84 -11.96 -5.93
C ALA A 40 -0.65 -11.58 -5.92
N ILE A 41 -1.06 -10.61 -5.10
CA ILE A 41 -2.46 -10.16 -4.98
C ILE A 41 -2.93 -9.49 -6.28
N LEU A 42 -2.08 -8.67 -6.87
CA LEU A 42 -2.39 -7.93 -8.10
C LEU A 42 -2.24 -8.79 -9.36
N GLY A 43 -1.63 -9.97 -9.27
CA GLY A 43 -1.43 -10.89 -10.39
C GLY A 43 -0.44 -10.38 -11.44
N ARG A 44 0.41 -9.39 -11.09
CA ARG A 44 1.42 -8.80 -11.98
C ARG A 44 2.62 -8.33 -11.18
N ARG A 45 3.80 -8.23 -11.80
CA ARG A 45 4.93 -7.56 -11.16
C ARG A 45 4.70 -6.05 -11.10
N THR A 46 4.60 -5.51 -9.90
CA THR A 46 4.65 -4.08 -9.65
C THR A 46 6.08 -3.56 -9.81
N GLN A 47 6.20 -2.30 -10.21
CA GLN A 47 7.50 -1.63 -10.20
C GLN A 47 8.06 -1.63 -8.77
N ARG A 48 9.33 -2.00 -8.61
CA ARG A 48 9.96 -2.11 -7.29
C ARG A 48 9.99 -0.76 -6.58
N TYR A 49 9.73 -0.73 -5.28
CA TYR A 49 9.59 0.53 -4.51
C TYR A 49 10.85 1.40 -4.65
N TRP A 50 12.04 0.81 -4.65
CA TRP A 50 13.30 1.54 -4.82
C TRP A 50 13.39 2.32 -6.14
N VAL A 51 12.80 1.81 -7.22
CA VAL A 51 12.73 2.52 -8.51
C VAL A 51 11.81 3.73 -8.38
N ALA A 52 10.63 3.54 -7.76
CA ALA A 52 9.69 4.62 -7.51
C ALA A 52 10.23 5.67 -6.53
N TYR A 53 11.07 5.26 -5.57
CA TYR A 53 11.77 6.14 -4.65
C TYR A 53 12.86 6.96 -5.36
N LEU A 54 13.68 6.32 -6.20
CA LEU A 54 14.74 7.00 -6.97
C LEU A 54 14.18 8.09 -7.89
N TRP A 55 13.06 7.81 -8.56
CA TRP A 55 12.31 8.81 -9.34
C TRP A 55 11.49 9.78 -8.47
N GLY A 56 11.20 9.39 -7.24
CA GLY A 56 10.58 10.22 -6.22
C GLY A 56 11.46 11.41 -5.85
N VAL A 57 12.72 11.18 -5.50
CA VAL A 57 13.66 12.23 -5.07
C VAL A 57 13.68 13.46 -6.00
N PRO A 58 13.91 13.34 -7.32
CA PRO A 58 13.91 14.50 -8.23
C PRO A 58 12.53 15.13 -8.43
N THR A 59 11.44 14.41 -8.13
CA THR A 59 10.06 14.90 -8.25
C THR A 59 9.45 15.31 -6.91
N LEU A 60 10.26 15.49 -5.87
CA LEU A 60 9.81 15.77 -4.50
C LEU A 60 8.76 14.75 -4.01
N PHE A 61 9.01 13.47 -4.29
CA PHE A 61 8.16 12.32 -3.97
C PHE A 61 6.78 12.27 -4.64
N LEU A 62 6.46 13.21 -5.55
CA LEU A 62 5.21 13.18 -6.32
C LEU A 62 5.10 11.90 -7.16
N TYR A 63 6.20 11.46 -7.78
CA TYR A 63 6.21 10.21 -8.54
C TYR A 63 5.88 9.01 -7.65
N THR A 64 6.53 8.91 -6.49
CA THR A 64 6.29 7.83 -5.51
C THR A 64 4.85 7.83 -5.02
N LEU A 65 4.28 9.02 -4.79
CA LEU A 65 2.88 9.17 -4.40
C LEU A 65 1.91 8.69 -5.49
N VAL A 66 2.10 9.13 -6.74
CA VAL A 66 1.25 8.71 -7.86
C VAL A 66 1.37 7.21 -8.10
N TRP A 67 2.58 6.66 -7.99
CA TRP A 67 2.83 5.23 -8.07
C TRP A 67 2.05 4.47 -6.99
N MET A 68 2.11 4.92 -5.73
CA MET A 68 1.35 4.28 -4.65
C MET A 68 -0.17 4.43 -4.81
N ALA A 69 -0.63 5.59 -5.29
CA ALA A 69 -2.04 5.82 -5.54
C ALA A 69 -2.59 4.91 -6.64
N ARG A 70 -1.79 4.55 -7.65
CA ARG A 70 -2.17 3.55 -8.66
C ARG A 70 -2.33 2.15 -8.06
N ILE A 71 -1.38 1.73 -7.22
CA ILE A 71 -1.47 0.44 -6.52
C ILE A 71 -2.70 0.41 -5.61
N ALA A 72 -3.00 1.52 -4.91
CA ALA A 72 -4.20 1.63 -4.09
C ALA A 72 -5.50 1.44 -4.91
N GLU A 73 -5.56 1.97 -6.13
CA GLU A 73 -6.72 1.77 -7.01
C GLU A 73 -6.85 0.33 -7.50
N GLU A 74 -5.73 -0.31 -7.88
CA GLU A 74 -5.76 -1.72 -8.28
C GLU A 74 -6.15 -2.64 -7.11
N LEU A 75 -5.64 -2.34 -5.91
CA LEU A 75 -5.99 -3.06 -4.70
C LEU A 75 -7.49 -2.90 -4.36
N LYS A 76 -8.06 -1.72 -4.58
CA LYS A 76 -9.51 -1.49 -4.47
C LYS A 76 -10.28 -2.34 -5.46
N VAL A 77 -9.86 -2.40 -6.73
CA VAL A 77 -10.51 -3.25 -7.73
C VAL A 77 -10.49 -4.71 -7.28
N LYS A 78 -9.34 -5.21 -6.79
CA LYS A 78 -9.23 -6.56 -6.23
C LYS A 78 -10.13 -6.78 -5.01
N ALA A 79 -10.23 -5.81 -4.11
CA ALA A 79 -11.12 -5.89 -2.96
C ALA A 79 -12.60 -5.98 -3.38
N VAL A 80 -12.99 -5.24 -4.41
CA VAL A 80 -14.35 -5.28 -4.99
C VAL A 80 -14.60 -6.61 -5.71
N GLU A 81 -13.64 -7.13 -6.48
CA GLU A 81 -13.72 -8.45 -7.13
C GLU A 81 -13.92 -9.58 -6.11
N LEU A 82 -13.30 -9.45 -4.94
CA LEU A 82 -13.46 -10.40 -3.84
C LEU A 82 -14.78 -10.22 -3.07
N GLY A 83 -15.59 -9.22 -3.39
CA GLY A 83 -16.87 -8.97 -2.71
C GLY A 83 -16.69 -8.55 -1.25
N LEU A 84 -15.58 -7.88 -0.93
CA LEU A 84 -15.45 -7.24 0.38
C LEU A 84 -16.49 -6.12 0.51
N GLU A 85 -16.74 -5.64 1.73
CA GLU A 85 -17.51 -4.41 1.97
C GLU A 85 -16.58 -3.25 2.33
N GLY A 86 -16.95 -2.04 1.88
CA GLY A 86 -16.16 -0.81 2.06
C GLY A 86 -16.09 -0.37 3.52
N PRO A 87 -15.22 0.60 3.87
CA PRO A 87 -14.45 1.48 2.99
C PRO A 87 -13.10 0.89 2.54
N TYR A 88 -12.68 1.22 1.30
CA TYR A 88 -11.37 0.85 0.74
C TYR A 88 -10.45 2.05 0.58
N THR A 89 -9.15 1.77 0.46
CA THR A 89 -8.21 2.71 -0.15
C THR A 89 -8.59 2.97 -1.61
N SER A 90 -8.14 4.08 -2.16
CA SER A 90 -8.33 4.43 -3.57
C SER A 90 -7.28 5.44 -4.00
N TRP A 91 -7.13 5.66 -5.30
CA TRP A 91 -6.24 6.70 -5.82
C TRP A 91 -6.53 8.06 -5.19
N ARG A 92 -7.81 8.46 -5.17
CA ARG A 92 -8.24 9.75 -4.62
C ARG A 92 -7.96 9.87 -3.13
N HIS A 93 -8.14 8.77 -2.40
CA HIS A 93 -7.88 8.74 -0.96
C HIS A 93 -6.38 8.83 -0.67
N MET A 94 -5.56 8.01 -1.34
CA MET A 94 -4.11 8.01 -1.20
C MET A 94 -3.50 9.37 -1.58
N PHE A 95 -3.87 9.91 -2.74
CA PHE A 95 -3.37 11.20 -3.21
C PHE A 95 -3.89 12.37 -2.34
N GLY A 96 -5.20 12.39 -2.07
CA GLY A 96 -5.84 13.49 -1.34
C GLY A 96 -5.32 13.65 0.09
N TRP A 97 -5.13 12.57 0.83
CA TRP A 97 -4.59 12.64 2.20
C TRP A 97 -3.11 13.01 2.24
N ASN A 98 -2.31 12.62 1.25
CA ASN A 98 -0.91 13.03 1.19
C ASN A 98 -0.72 14.49 0.75
N VAL A 99 -1.58 15.00 -0.14
CA VAL A 99 -1.47 16.39 -0.64
C VAL A 99 -2.16 17.40 0.25
N PHE A 100 -3.43 17.15 0.62
CA PHE A 100 -4.24 18.11 1.38
C PHE A 100 -4.25 17.82 2.88
N GLY A 101 -4.02 16.56 3.26
CA GLY A 101 -4.04 16.11 4.65
C GLY A 101 -2.71 16.21 5.38
N LEU A 102 -1.65 16.75 4.77
CA LEU A 102 -0.28 16.72 5.30
C LEU A 102 -0.18 17.21 6.76
N LEU A 103 -0.86 18.32 7.08
CA LEU A 103 -0.87 18.92 8.44
C LEU A 103 -1.69 18.11 9.47
N LEU A 104 -2.52 17.17 9.01
CA LEU A 104 -3.43 16.38 9.84
C LEU A 104 -3.05 14.89 9.83
N CYS A 105 -1.75 14.58 9.81
CA CYS A 105 -1.23 13.22 9.73
C CYS A 105 -1.74 12.45 8.48
N GLY A 106 -2.05 13.17 7.40
CA GLY A 106 -2.66 12.58 6.21
C GLY A 106 -1.87 11.43 5.58
N PRO A 107 -0.53 11.50 5.45
CA PRO A 107 0.27 10.36 5.02
C PRO A 107 0.05 9.10 5.87
N MET A 108 -0.06 9.24 7.19
CA MET A 108 -0.32 8.12 8.11
C MET A 108 -1.73 7.55 7.92
N VAL A 109 -2.73 8.42 7.70
CA VAL A 109 -4.11 7.99 7.40
C VAL A 109 -4.20 7.27 6.05
N ALA A 110 -3.50 7.76 5.03
CA ALA A 110 -3.43 7.14 3.71
C ALA A 110 -2.80 5.73 3.79
N THR A 111 -1.65 5.62 4.46
CA THR A 111 -0.95 4.34 4.66
C THR A 111 -1.77 3.39 5.51
N HIS A 112 -2.44 3.89 6.56
CA HIS A 112 -3.35 3.09 7.37
C HIS A 112 -4.47 2.45 6.54
N ARG A 113 -5.16 3.23 5.70
CA ARG A 113 -6.24 2.69 4.85
C ARG A 113 -5.73 1.74 3.77
N PHE A 114 -4.55 2.02 3.22
CA PHE A 114 -3.90 1.10 2.28
C PHE A 114 -3.67 -0.27 2.91
N PHE A 115 -2.99 -0.31 4.07
CA PHE A 115 -2.74 -1.57 4.75
C PHE A 115 -4.00 -2.23 5.31
N ASP A 116 -5.01 -1.49 5.75
CA ASP A 116 -6.29 -2.09 6.15
C ASP A 116 -6.96 -2.81 4.97
N THR A 117 -6.98 -2.18 3.79
CA THR A 117 -7.51 -2.81 2.57
C THR A 117 -6.70 -4.05 2.21
N LEU A 118 -5.37 -3.94 2.24
CA LEU A 118 -4.46 -5.05 1.95
C LEU A 118 -4.68 -6.22 2.90
N ASN A 119 -4.68 -5.96 4.20
CA ASN A 119 -4.92 -6.94 5.26
C ASN A 119 -6.28 -7.64 5.09
N ARG A 120 -7.33 -6.91 4.67
CA ARG A 120 -8.66 -7.51 4.39
C ARG A 120 -8.61 -8.43 3.17
N VAL A 121 -7.95 -8.00 2.09
CA VAL A 121 -7.77 -8.80 0.87
C VAL A 121 -6.98 -10.07 1.17
N GLU A 122 -5.86 -9.96 1.87
CA GLU A 122 -5.04 -11.12 2.28
C GLU A 122 -5.79 -12.09 3.19
N ARG A 123 -6.60 -11.58 4.14
CA ARG A 123 -7.45 -12.42 5.00
C ARG A 123 -8.48 -13.19 4.17
N GLU A 124 -9.13 -12.54 3.21
CA GLU A 124 -10.14 -13.18 2.38
C GLU A 124 -9.52 -14.21 1.42
N LEU A 125 -8.36 -13.90 0.83
CA LEU A 125 -7.61 -14.86 0.00
C LEU A 125 -7.16 -16.08 0.82
N ASN A 126 -6.64 -15.87 2.02
CA ASN A 126 -6.31 -16.96 2.95
C ASN A 126 -7.55 -17.76 3.35
N ARG A 127 -8.71 -17.11 3.58
CA ARG A 127 -9.99 -17.77 3.94
C ARG A 127 -10.50 -18.66 2.81
N ARG A 128 -10.41 -18.21 1.57
CA ARG A 128 -10.88 -18.97 0.39
C ARG A 128 -9.96 -20.12 -0.02
N GLY A 129 -8.77 -20.23 0.59
CA GLY A 129 -7.74 -21.16 0.15
C GLY A 129 -7.32 -20.94 -1.32
N ALA A 130 -7.64 -19.78 -1.88
CA ALA A 130 -7.57 -19.53 -3.30
C ALA A 130 -6.11 -19.33 -3.73
N SER A 131 -5.61 -20.22 -4.58
CA SER A 131 -4.57 -19.88 -5.55
C SER A 131 -5.23 -19.02 -6.62
N LEU A 132 -4.84 -17.74 -6.71
CA LEU A 132 -4.99 -16.96 -7.95
C LEU A 132 -4.34 -17.71 -9.11
#